data_AF-A0A7C4CQS6-F1
#
_entry.id   AF-A0A7C4CQS6-F1
#
_cell.length_a   1.000
_cell.length_b   1.000
_cell.length_c   1.000
_cell.angle_alpha   90.00
_cell.angle_beta   90.00
_cell.angle_gamma   90.00
#
_symmetry.space_group_name_H-M   'P 1'
#
loop_
_entity.id
_entity.type
_entity.pdbx_description
1 polymer ?
#
loop_
_entity_poly.entity_id
_entity_poly.type
_entity_poly.pdbx_seq_one_letter_code
_entity_poly.pdbx_strand_id
1 'polypeptide(L)'
;MESLVKMFRESLFKAFYDWLEKNKAAIGEKWYVYAFNEAKKAEDLADNAVGVVGAAMWMFNMIANCGVMAGVGPDGYSLQCLDPKIDEASTKRLLMMIVACLNLQYLPLEEAKKPIPIISRSKFSLKLFVEDRKS
;
A
#
# COMPACT_ATOMS: atom_id res chain seq x y z
N MET A 1 -4.18 -11.15 -14.61
CA MET A 1 -3.44 -9.89 -14.38
C MET A 1 -4.19 -9.01 -13.39
N GLU A 2 -5.47 -8.75 -13.62
CA GLU A 2 -6.36 -8.06 -12.67
C GLU A 2 -6.34 -8.65 -11.24
N SER A 3 -6.45 -9.98 -11.10
CA SER A 3 -6.34 -10.67 -9.80
C SER A 3 -4.99 -10.47 -9.11
N LEU A 4 -3.91 -10.30 -9.88
CA LEU A 4 -2.57 -10.06 -9.34
C LEU A 4 -2.44 -8.62 -8.82
N VAL A 5 -2.93 -7.63 -9.57
CA VAL A 5 -2.92 -6.23 -9.11
C VAL A 5 -3.79 -6.07 -7.86
N LYS A 6 -4.95 -6.75 -7.81
CA LYS A 6 -5.80 -6.83 -6.63
C LYS A 6 -5.05 -7.40 -5.42
N MET A 7 -4.35 -8.52 -5.59
CA MET A 7 -3.55 -9.15 -4.54
C MET A 7 -2.44 -8.22 -4.02
N PHE A 8 -1.73 -7.53 -4.91
CA PHE A 8 -0.70 -6.56 -4.50
C PHE A 8 -1.30 -5.39 -3.70
N ARG A 9 -2.42 -4.83 -4.16
CA ARG A 9 -3.16 -3.79 -3.46
C ARG A 9 -3.53 -4.22 -2.05
N GLU A 10 -4.22 -5.36 -1.92
CA GLU A 10 -4.67 -5.87 -0.61
C GLU A 10 -3.50 -6.13 0.34
N SER A 11 -2.41 -6.72 -0.19
CA SER A 11 -1.21 -7.01 0.60
C SER A 11 -0.50 -5.75 1.07
N LEU A 12 -0.43 -4.71 0.21
CA LEU A 12 0.14 -3.41 0.52
C LEU A 12 -0.62 -2.72 1.66
N PHE A 13 -1.94 -2.56 1.51
CA PHE A 13 -2.75 -1.89 2.54
C PHE A 13 -2.76 -2.67 3.85
N LYS A 14 -2.87 -4.01 3.79
CA LYS A 14 -2.76 -4.85 4.99
C LYS A 14 -1.42 -4.66 5.71
N ALA A 15 -0.31 -4.63 4.98
CA ALA A 15 1.01 -4.39 5.56
C ALA A 15 1.13 -2.99 6.16
N PHE A 16 0.55 -1.97 5.52
CA PHE A 16 0.57 -0.60 6.02
C PHE A 16 -0.26 -0.43 7.29
N TYR A 17 -1.46 -1.00 7.36
CA TYR A 17 -2.27 -0.95 8.58
C TYR A 17 -1.59 -1.70 9.74
N ASP A 18 -1.01 -2.88 9.49
CA ASP A 18 -0.22 -3.60 10.50
C ASP A 18 0.99 -2.77 10.99
N TRP A 19 1.65 -2.06 10.07
CA TRP A 19 2.73 -1.14 10.42
C TRP A 19 2.23 0.02 11.30
N LEU A 20 1.11 0.65 10.96
CA LEU A 20 0.53 1.74 11.76
C LEU A 20 0.18 1.28 13.18
N GLU A 21 -0.45 0.11 13.33
CA GLU A 21 -0.80 -0.43 14.64
C GLU A 21 0.43 -0.68 15.51
N LYS A 22 1.45 -1.36 14.97
CA LYS A 22 2.67 -1.70 15.71
C LYS A 22 3.48 -0.47 16.09
N ASN A 23 3.41 0.58 15.28
CA ASN A 23 4.19 1.80 15.46
C ASN A 23 3.37 2.94 16.09
N LYS A 24 2.12 2.68 16.52
CA LYS A 24 1.20 3.69 17.05
C LYS A 24 1.81 4.54 18.17
N ALA A 25 2.52 3.91 19.11
CA ALA A 25 3.17 4.60 20.21
C ALA A 25 4.34 5.50 19.76
N ALA A 26 5.09 5.08 18.74
CA ALA A 26 6.24 5.81 18.22
C ALA A 26 5.82 7.01 17.36
N ILE A 27 4.79 6.84 16.51
CA ILE A 27 4.27 7.90 15.64
C ILE A 27 3.39 8.92 16.39
N GLY A 28 2.72 8.47 17.47
CA GLY A 28 1.80 9.28 18.25
C GLY A 28 0.38 9.33 17.67
N GLU A 29 -0.62 9.49 18.56
CA GLU A 29 -2.05 9.36 18.25
C GLU A 29 -2.51 10.24 17.07
N LYS A 30 -2.11 11.52 17.07
CA LYS A 30 -2.53 12.47 16.03
C LYS A 30 -2.06 12.04 14.64
N TRP A 31 -0.81 11.60 14.52
CA TRP A 31 -0.22 11.14 13.27
C TRP A 31 -0.79 9.79 12.84
N TYR A 32 -0.99 8.86 13.79
CA TYR A 32 -1.68 7.59 13.54
C TYR A 32 -3.06 7.82 12.92
N VAL A 33 -3.91 8.65 13.54
CA VAL A 33 -5.26 8.93 13.04
C VAL A 33 -5.23 9.57 11.66
N TYR A 34 -4.33 10.51 11.43
CA TYR A 34 -4.14 11.12 10.11
C TYR A 34 -3.74 10.07 9.06
N ALA A 35 -2.68 9.32 9.31
CA ALA A 35 -2.15 8.33 8.35
C ALA A 35 -3.17 7.23 8.06
N PHE A 36 -3.92 6.78 9.08
CA PHE A 36 -4.97 5.79 8.91
C PHE A 36 -6.13 6.28 8.04
N ASN A 37 -6.55 7.54 8.22
CA ASN A 37 -7.62 8.12 7.41
C ASN A 37 -7.19 8.39 5.96
N GLU A 38 -5.96 8.86 5.75
CA GLU A 38 -5.41 9.04 4.40
C GLU A 38 -5.20 7.68 3.70
N ALA A 39 -4.80 6.63 4.43
CA ALA A 39 -4.69 5.28 3.87
C ALA A 39 -6.03 4.78 3.34
N LYS A 40 -7.14 5.00 4.05
CA LYS A 40 -8.49 4.66 3.57
C LYS A 40 -8.86 5.36 2.27
N LYS A 41 -8.51 6.65 2.15
CA LYS A 41 -8.74 7.42 0.92
C LYS A 41 -7.89 6.89 -0.23
N ALA A 42 -6.60 6.64 0.04
CA ALA A 42 -5.69 6.06 -0.95
C ALA A 42 -6.17 4.67 -1.40
N GLU A 43 -6.71 3.87 -0.49
CA GLU A 43 -7.29 2.56 -0.78
C GLU A 43 -8.48 2.67 -1.74
N ASP A 44 -9.39 3.62 -1.52
CA ASP A 44 -10.53 3.88 -2.40
C ASP A 44 -10.15 4.43 -3.79
N LEU A 45 -8.97 5.06 -3.91
CA LEU A 45 -8.43 5.62 -5.15
C LEU A 45 -7.52 4.65 -5.91
N ALA A 46 -6.94 3.66 -5.24
CA ALA A 46 -6.06 2.66 -5.84
C ALA A 46 -6.87 1.61 -6.62
N ASP A 47 -7.54 2.03 -7.70
CA ASP A 47 -8.44 1.22 -8.52
C ASP A 47 -7.83 0.62 -9.78
N ASN A 48 -6.54 0.82 -9.98
CA ASN A 48 -5.76 0.26 -11.08
C ASN A 48 -4.28 0.18 -10.66
N ALA A 49 -3.42 -0.36 -11.51
CA ALA A 49 -2.01 -0.53 -11.17
C ALA A 49 -1.29 0.79 -10.91
N VAL A 50 -1.64 1.86 -11.65
CA VAL A 50 -1.08 3.20 -11.44
C VAL A 50 -1.45 3.73 -10.05
N GLY A 51 -2.71 3.56 -9.63
CA GLY A 51 -3.17 3.93 -8.31
C GLY A 51 -2.47 3.16 -7.19
N VAL A 52 -2.23 1.86 -7.38
CA VAL A 52 -1.49 1.01 -6.43
C VAL A 52 -0.04 1.46 -6.30
N VAL A 53 0.65 1.75 -7.41
CA VAL A 53 2.02 2.31 -7.40
C VAL A 53 2.05 3.65 -6.67
N GLY A 54 1.09 4.55 -6.96
CA GLY A 54 0.97 5.84 -6.30
C GLY A 54 0.78 5.70 -4.78
N ALA A 55 -0.08 4.78 -4.34
CA ALA A 55 -0.27 4.48 -2.93
C ALA A 55 1.00 3.93 -2.27
N ALA A 56 1.73 3.03 -2.94
CA ALA A 56 2.99 2.49 -2.43
C ALA A 56 4.05 3.58 -2.23
N MET A 57 4.19 4.51 -3.19
CA MET A 57 5.10 5.66 -3.06
C MET A 57 4.69 6.61 -1.95
N TRP A 58 3.39 6.88 -1.80
CA TRP A 58 2.89 7.68 -0.68
C TRP A 58 3.23 7.02 0.66
N MET A 59 3.00 5.72 0.82
CA MET A 59 3.33 4.98 2.05
C MET A 59 4.83 5.00 2.34
N PHE A 60 5.67 4.87 1.31
CA PHE A 60 7.13 4.97 1.44
C PHE A 60 7.56 6.34 2.01
N ASN A 61 7.00 7.43 1.46
CA ASN A 61 7.27 8.77 1.98
C ASN A 61 6.70 8.98 3.39
N MET A 62 5.55 8.37 3.71
CA MET A 62 4.95 8.44 5.04
C MET A 62 5.84 7.82 6.10
N ILE A 63 6.35 6.61 5.88
CA ILE A 63 7.23 5.97 6.87
C ILE A 63 8.59 6.69 6.99
N ALA A 64 9.05 7.35 5.93
CA ALA A 64 10.24 8.19 5.99
C ALA A 64 10.09 9.37 6.95
N ASN A 65 8.90 10.00 6.98
CA ASN A 65 8.58 11.03 7.98
C ASN A 65 8.52 10.50 9.42
N CYS A 66 8.50 9.19 9.61
CA CYS A 66 8.50 8.52 10.92
C CYS A 66 9.87 7.95 11.31
N GLY A 67 10.95 8.37 10.63
CA GLY A 67 12.31 7.93 10.97
C GLY A 67 12.76 6.64 10.29
N VAL A 68 12.11 6.23 9.20
CA VAL A 68 12.57 5.12 8.34
C VAL A 68 13.34 5.67 7.14
N MET A 69 14.66 5.48 7.09
CA MET A 69 15.45 5.80 5.91
C MET A 69 15.76 4.51 5.15
N ALA A 70 15.20 4.36 3.96
CA ALA A 70 15.46 3.22 3.09
C ALA A 70 15.59 3.65 1.63
N GLY A 71 16.29 2.85 0.83
CA GLY A 71 16.20 2.88 -0.63
C GLY A 71 15.28 1.76 -1.11
N VAL A 72 14.51 2.01 -2.16
CA VAL A 72 13.69 1.00 -2.85
C VAL A 72 14.02 0.99 -4.33
N GLY A 73 14.04 -0.18 -4.94
CA GLY A 73 14.31 -0.37 -6.36
C GLY A 73 13.78 -1.72 -6.86
N PRO A 74 13.98 -2.04 -8.14
CA PRO A 74 13.43 -3.26 -8.75
C PRO A 74 13.95 -4.54 -8.10
N ASP A 75 15.19 -4.51 -7.61
CA ASP A 75 15.87 -5.65 -6.99
C ASP A 75 15.59 -5.80 -5.49
N GLY A 76 14.81 -4.90 -4.88
CA GLY A 76 14.53 -4.95 -3.45
C GLY A 76 14.59 -3.59 -2.76
N TYR A 77 14.87 -3.63 -1.46
CA TYR A 77 15.06 -2.45 -0.63
C TYR A 77 16.35 -2.54 0.16
N SER A 78 16.88 -1.39 0.56
CA SER A 78 17.99 -1.29 1.51
C SER A 78 17.56 -0.40 2.68
N LEU A 79 17.50 -0.96 3.89
CA LEU A 79 17.21 -0.19 5.09
C LEU A 79 18.52 0.44 5.59
N GLN A 80 18.60 1.77 5.59
CA GLN A 80 19.80 2.54 5.94
C GLN A 80 19.76 3.01 7.40
N CYS A 81 18.61 3.50 7.83
CA CYS A 81 18.39 3.97 9.19
C CYS A 81 16.96 3.66 9.62
N LEU A 82 16.78 3.38 10.92
CA LEU A 82 15.50 3.13 11.54
C LEU A 82 15.51 3.74 12.94
N ASP A 83 14.53 4.58 13.26
CA ASP A 83 14.32 5.06 14.63
C ASP A 83 14.13 3.84 15.57
N PRO A 84 14.85 3.74 16.70
CA PRO A 84 14.77 2.59 17.60
C PRO A 84 13.38 2.30 18.17
N LYS A 85 12.46 3.27 18.13
CA LYS A 85 11.08 3.10 18.59
C LYS A 85 10.18 2.45 17.54
N ILE A 86 10.64 2.33 16.29
CA ILE A 86 9.90 1.75 15.18
C ILE A 86 10.18 0.25 15.08
N ASP A 87 9.12 -0.53 14.91
CA ASP A 87 9.18 -1.98 14.73
C ASP A 87 9.80 -2.34 13.37
N GLU A 88 11.01 -2.91 13.42
CA GLU A 88 11.79 -3.27 12.25
C GLU A 88 11.09 -4.34 11.39
N ALA A 89 10.44 -5.33 12.02
CA ALA A 89 9.85 -6.46 11.31
C ALA A 89 8.69 -6.03 10.41
N SER A 90 7.77 -5.20 10.91
CA SER A 90 6.71 -4.60 10.12
C SER A 90 7.25 -3.64 9.07
N THR A 91 8.29 -2.88 9.38
CA THR A 91 8.92 -1.94 8.43
C THR A 91 9.48 -2.68 7.22
N LYS A 92 10.27 -3.74 7.45
CA LYS A 92 10.79 -4.61 6.39
C LYS A 92 9.68 -5.24 5.56
N ARG A 93 8.62 -5.72 6.20
CA ARG A 93 7.45 -6.28 5.51
C ARG A 93 6.78 -5.25 4.59
N LEU A 94 6.55 -4.03 5.10
CA LEU A 94 5.96 -2.96 4.31
C LEU A 94 6.87 -2.56 3.13
N LEU A 95 8.18 -2.42 3.34
CA LEU A 95 9.14 -2.12 2.28
C LEU A 95 9.15 -3.19 1.18
N MET A 96 9.05 -4.48 1.54
CA MET A 96 8.91 -5.56 0.56
C MET A 96 7.62 -5.42 -0.28
N MET A 97 6.50 -5.07 0.35
CA MET A 97 5.24 -4.87 -0.37
C MET A 97 5.28 -3.63 -1.26
N ILE A 98 5.94 -2.55 -0.81
CA ILE A 98 6.19 -1.35 -1.62
C ILE A 98 6.98 -1.73 -2.88
N VAL A 99 8.12 -2.42 -2.74
CA VAL A 99 8.93 -2.89 -3.87
C VAL A 99 8.09 -3.74 -4.84
N ALA A 100 7.34 -4.71 -4.31
CA ALA A 100 6.50 -5.56 -5.14
C ALA A 100 5.46 -4.76 -5.94
N CYS A 101 4.88 -3.72 -5.33
CA CYS A 101 3.94 -2.83 -6.01
C CYS A 101 4.64 -1.92 -7.03
N LEU A 102 5.85 -1.42 -6.75
CA LEU A 102 6.60 -0.61 -7.71
C LEU A 102 6.89 -1.36 -9.01
N ASN A 103 7.07 -2.69 -8.95
CA ASN A 103 7.24 -3.51 -10.17
C ASN A 103 6.04 -3.50 -11.12
N LEU A 104 4.87 -3.02 -10.68
CA LEU A 104 3.73 -2.78 -11.58
C LEU A 104 3.98 -1.65 -12.59
N GLN A 105 4.97 -0.79 -12.36
CA GLN A 105 5.38 0.26 -13.31
C GLN A 105 5.89 -0.30 -14.65
N TYR A 106 6.26 -1.59 -14.69
CA TYR A 106 6.70 -2.28 -15.90
C TYR A 106 5.56 -2.83 -16.75
N LEU A 107 4.30 -2.69 -16.29
CA LEU A 107 3.15 -3.07 -17.09
C LEU A 107 2.99 -2.14 -18.30
N PRO A 108 2.54 -2.66 -19.46
CA PRO A 108 2.09 -1.82 -20.57
C PRO A 108 1.01 -0.84 -20.11
N LEU A 109 1.03 0.37 -20.64
CA LEU A 109 0.12 1.46 -20.22
C LEU A 109 -1.36 1.05 -20.24
N GLU A 110 -1.76 0.30 -21.27
CA GLU A 110 -3.12 -0.20 -21.44
C GLU A 110 -3.54 -1.16 -20.32
N GLU A 111 -2.62 -2.01 -19.85
CA GLU A 111 -2.86 -2.92 -18.73
C GLU A 111 -2.83 -2.19 -17.39
N ALA A 112 -1.93 -1.23 -17.23
CA ALA A 112 -1.74 -0.49 -15.99
C ALA A 112 -2.97 0.37 -15.61
N LYS A 113 -3.72 0.83 -16.61
CA LYS A 113 -4.93 1.65 -16.45
C LYS A 113 -6.21 0.85 -16.35
N LYS A 114 -6.17 -0.48 -16.53
CA LYS A 114 -7.39 -1.29 -16.41
C LYS A 114 -7.91 -1.22 -14.96
N PRO A 115 -9.21 -0.93 -14.79
CA PRO A 115 -9.80 -0.90 -13.47
C PRO A 115 -9.79 -2.31 -12.86
N ILE A 116 -9.54 -2.37 -11.57
CA ILE A 116 -9.69 -3.54 -10.74
C ILE A 116 -11.10 -3.46 -10.14
N PRO A 117 -11.91 -4.53 -10.16
CA PRO A 117 -13.18 -4.55 -9.48
C PRO A 117 -12.94 -4.44 -7.98
N ILE A 118 -13.25 -3.27 -7.44
CA ILE A 118 -13.13 -2.98 -6.01
C ILE A 118 -14.52 -2.85 -5.43
N ILE A 119 -14.81 -3.65 -4.41
CA ILE A 119 -15.97 -3.45 -3.57
C ILE A 119 -15.56 -2.46 -2.47
N SER A 120 -15.62 -1.16 -2.80
CA SER A 120 -15.43 -0.11 -1.79
C SER A 120 -16.73 0.10 -1.02
N ARG A 121 -16.63 0.43 0.28
CA ARG A 121 -17.79 0.84 1.09
C ARG A 121 -18.46 2.12 0.56
N SER A 122 -17.70 2.99 -0.11
CA SER A 122 -18.22 4.23 -0.71
C SER A 122 -18.75 4.04 -2.14
N LYS A 123 -18.42 2.92 -2.79
CA LYS A 123 -18.80 2.60 -4.19
C LYS A 123 -19.41 1.21 -4.33
N PHE A 124 -20.19 0.75 -3.35
CA PHE A 124 -20.79 -0.59 -3.41
C PHE A 124 -21.66 -0.73 -4.67
N SER A 125 -21.37 -1.77 -5.46
CA SER A 125 -22.17 -2.17 -6.61
C SER A 125 -22.48 -3.65 -6.50
N LEU A 126 -23.78 -3.99 -6.54
CA LEU A 126 -24.24 -5.37 -6.52
C LEU A 126 -23.66 -6.18 -7.69
N LYS A 127 -23.43 -5.54 -8.83
CA LYS A 127 -22.82 -6.16 -10.01
C LYS A 127 -21.36 -6.55 -9.75
N LEU A 128 -20.56 -5.62 -9.21
CA LEU A 128 -19.16 -5.87 -8.84
C LEU A 128 -19.05 -6.96 -7.77
N PHE A 129 -19.98 -6.98 -6.80
CA PHE A 129 -20.03 -8.01 -5.76
C PHE A 129 -20.27 -9.43 -6.32
N VAL A 130 -21.10 -9.56 -7.34
CA VAL A 130 -21.38 -10.85 -7.99
C VAL A 130 -20.22 -11.29 -8.89
N GLU A 131 -19.57 -10.36 -9.57
CA GLU A 131 -18.38 -10.62 -10.41
C GLU A 131 -17.18 -11.07 -9.57
N ASP A 132 -16.95 -10.43 -8.42
CA ASP A 132 -15.87 -10.77 -7.48
C ASP A 132 -15.94 -12.18 -6.90
N ARG A 133 -17.15 -12.75 -6.77
CA ARG A 133 -17.35 -14.12 -6.26
C ARG A 133 -17.22 -15.21 -7.32
N LYS A 134 -17.07 -14.85 -8.59
CA LYS A 134 -16.94 -15.80 -9.71
C LYS A 134 -15.50 -15.98 -10.18
N SER A 135 -14.62 -15.03 -9.85
CA SER A 135 -13.16 -15.05 -10.12
C SER A 135 -12.39 -15.74 -9.00
#